data_AF-A0AAD9HUE8-F1
#
_entry.id   AF-A0AAD9HUE8-F1
#
_cell.length_a   1.000
_cell.length_b   1.000
_cell.length_c   1.000
_cell.angle_alpha   90.00
_cell.angle_beta   90.00
_cell.angle_gamma   90.00
#
_symmetry.space_group_name_H-M   'P 1'
#
loop_
_entity.id
_entity.type
_entity.pdbx_description
1 polymer ?
#
loop_
_entity_poly.entity_id
_entity_poly.type
_entity_poly.pdbx_seq_one_letter_code
_entity_poly.pdbx_strand_id
1 'polypeptide(L)'
;MKKSIVKTLIITLAAGAKVAEACGKYGYCRCTMADGSINNNVTTVACQKYHTSIGLDGTRATAITTTIDSGNTAWCSQGIFDDYHTGAPINCKMRDFCKEAGATGEDSWCELKY
;
A
#
# COMPACT_ATOMS: atom_id res chain seq x y z
N MET A 1 21.40 53.49 19.34
CA MET A 1 21.83 52.12 19.69
C MET A 1 20.89 51.53 20.73
N LYS A 2 20.16 50.45 20.40
CA LYS A 2 19.85 49.30 21.30
C LYS A 2 18.95 48.30 20.57
N LYS A 3 19.64 47.34 19.95
CA LYS A 3 19.33 45.91 19.79
C LYS A 3 17.85 45.50 19.56
N SER A 4 17.57 45.28 18.28
CA SER A 4 16.88 44.13 17.70
C SER A 4 16.57 42.98 18.67
N ILE A 5 15.28 42.58 18.77
CA ILE A 5 14.88 41.22 19.10
C ILE A 5 13.74 40.84 18.14
N VAL A 6 14.14 40.42 16.94
CA VAL A 6 13.31 39.61 16.06
C VAL A 6 13.07 38.29 16.80
N LYS A 7 11.85 38.07 17.30
CA LYS A 7 11.41 36.74 17.76
C LYS A 7 11.26 35.86 16.53
N THR A 8 12.31 35.10 16.22
CA THR A 8 12.25 33.98 15.28
C THR A 8 11.23 32.98 15.81
N LEU A 9 10.04 32.98 15.22
CA LEU A 9 9.07 31.91 15.39
C LEU A 9 9.62 30.71 14.60
N ILE A 10 10.29 29.79 15.31
CA ILE A 10 10.60 28.48 14.76
C ILE A 10 9.27 27.76 14.61
N ILE A 11 8.69 27.82 13.41
CA ILE A 11 7.63 26.91 13.01
C ILE A 11 8.33 25.57 12.80
N THR A 12 8.40 24.77 13.86
CA THR A 12 8.71 23.34 13.72
C THR A 12 7.54 22.77 12.93
N LEU A 13 7.72 22.61 11.61
CA LEU A 13 6.82 21.83 10.78
C LEU A 13 6.65 20.50 11.51
N ALA A 14 5.44 20.22 11.99
CA ALA A 14 5.03 18.89 12.32
C ALA A 14 5.17 18.09 11.02
N ALA A 15 6.34 17.46 10.83
CA ALA A 15 6.52 16.42 9.84
C ALA A 15 5.41 15.42 10.15
N GLY A 16 4.42 15.40 9.27
CA GLY A 16 3.12 14.83 9.53
C GLY A 16 3.28 13.46 10.13
N ALA A 17 2.82 13.32 11.38
CA ALA A 17 2.44 12.01 11.87
C ALA A 17 1.34 11.54 10.91
N LYS A 18 1.73 10.83 9.84
CA LYS A 18 0.80 10.01 9.08
C LYS A 18 0.33 9.01 10.11
N VAL A 19 -0.84 9.28 10.69
CA VAL A 19 -1.58 8.30 11.46
C VAL A 19 -1.67 7.10 10.55
N ALA A 20 -0.89 6.05 10.84
CA ALA A 20 -0.98 4.81 10.10
C ALA A 20 -2.45 4.42 10.17
N GLU A 21 -3.14 4.47 9.03
CA GLU A 21 -4.55 4.08 9.00
C GLU A 21 -4.65 2.69 9.61
N ALA A 22 -5.58 2.51 10.55
CA ALA A 22 -5.85 1.19 11.10
C ALA A 22 -6.04 0.20 9.95
N CYS A 23 -5.45 -1.00 10.10
CA CYS A 23 -5.41 -1.96 9.01
C CYS A 23 -6.84 -2.31 8.55
N GLY A 24 -7.10 -2.21 7.25
CA GLY A 24 -8.42 -2.42 6.66
C GLY A 24 -8.34 -3.23 5.37
N LYS A 25 -9.47 -3.76 4.94
CA LYS A 25 -9.62 -4.41 3.63
C LYS A 25 -10.03 -3.37 2.58
N TYR A 26 -9.45 -3.49 1.39
CA TYR A 26 -9.64 -2.56 0.29
C TYR A 26 -9.87 -3.32 -1.01
N GLY A 27 -10.58 -2.73 -1.97
CA GLY A 27 -10.75 -3.30 -3.30
C GLY A 27 -9.45 -3.30 -4.09
N TYR A 28 -8.63 -2.27 -3.92
CA TYR A 28 -7.37 -2.10 -4.64
C TYR A 28 -6.27 -1.56 -3.74
N CYS A 29 -5.04 -2.03 -3.93
CA CYS A 29 -3.86 -1.43 -3.32
C CYS A 29 -2.66 -1.43 -4.28
N ARG A 30 -1.72 -0.51 -4.10
CA ARG A 30 -0.45 -0.43 -4.83
C ARG A 30 0.67 0.18 -4.00
N CYS A 31 1.90 -0.04 -4.42
CA CYS A 31 3.08 0.46 -3.72
C CYS A 31 3.38 1.91 -4.10
N THR A 32 3.80 2.70 -3.11
CA THR A 32 4.29 4.06 -3.31
C THR A 32 5.80 4.13 -3.03
N MET A 33 6.50 5.02 -3.71
CA MET A 33 7.89 5.35 -3.44
C MET A 33 7.97 6.57 -2.50
N ALA A 34 9.15 6.87 -1.97
CA ALA A 34 9.35 7.98 -1.02
C ALA A 34 8.94 9.37 -1.58
N ASP A 35 9.04 9.56 -2.90
CA ASP A 35 8.61 10.76 -3.61
C ASP A 35 7.10 10.77 -3.93
N GLY A 36 6.36 9.75 -3.51
CA GLY A 36 4.94 9.55 -3.79
C GLY A 36 4.65 8.95 -5.16
N SER A 37 5.66 8.70 -6.00
CA SER A 37 5.47 8.04 -7.30
C SER A 37 5.04 6.59 -7.14
N ILE A 38 4.41 6.04 -8.18
CA ILE A 38 4.04 4.64 -8.25
C ILE A 38 5.11 3.87 -9.02
N ASN A 39 5.48 2.69 -8.51
CA ASN A 39 6.35 1.76 -9.21
C ASN A 39 5.58 0.46 -9.52
N ASN A 40 5.30 0.25 -10.81
CA ASN A 40 4.53 -0.91 -11.27
C ASN A 40 5.24 -2.23 -11.01
N ASN A 41 6.56 -2.29 -11.20
CA ASN A 41 7.32 -3.52 -10.97
C ASN A 41 7.26 -3.93 -9.50
N VAL A 42 7.50 -2.97 -8.60
CA VAL A 42 7.40 -3.19 -7.14
C VAL A 42 5.99 -3.63 -6.76
N THR A 43 4.97 -3.00 -7.33
CA THR A 43 3.57 -3.39 -7.09
C THR A 43 3.28 -4.81 -7.57
N THR A 44 3.67 -5.18 -8.78
CA THR A 44 3.48 -6.53 -9.32
C THR A 44 4.18 -7.59 -8.45
N VAL A 45 5.42 -7.35 -8.02
CA VAL A 45 6.15 -8.26 -7.13
C VAL A 45 5.45 -8.38 -5.77
N ALA A 46 4.99 -7.27 -5.20
CA ALA A 46 4.23 -7.28 -3.95
C ALA A 46 2.90 -8.05 -4.09
N CYS A 47 2.18 -7.90 -5.21
CA CYS A 47 0.93 -8.63 -5.44
C CYS A 47 1.14 -10.14 -5.47
N GLN A 48 2.26 -10.63 -6.02
CA GLN A 48 2.56 -12.07 -6.09
C GLN A 48 2.76 -12.72 -4.71
N LYS A 49 3.04 -11.92 -3.68
CA LYS A 49 3.17 -12.39 -2.28
C LYS A 49 1.82 -12.60 -1.61
N TYR A 50 0.73 -12.11 -2.20
CA TYR A 50 -0.59 -12.44 -1.69
C TYR A 50 -0.86 -13.93 -1.90
N HIS A 51 -1.16 -14.60 -0.79
CA HIS A 51 -1.77 -15.91 -0.77
C HIS A 51 -3.08 -15.73 0.00
N THR A 52 -4.19 -16.06 -0.64
CA THR A 52 -5.54 -15.85 -0.08
C THR A 52 -6.09 -17.13 0.53
N SER A 53 -5.62 -18.30 0.13
CA SER A 53 -5.99 -19.58 0.74
C SER A 53 -4.87 -20.62 0.60
N ILE A 54 -4.88 -21.59 1.53
CA ILE A 54 -4.02 -22.78 1.50
C ILE A 54 -4.97 -23.98 1.61
N GLY A 55 -4.98 -24.84 0.59
CA GLY A 55 -5.71 -26.10 0.59
C GLY A 55 -5.15 -27.06 1.64
N LEU A 56 -5.92 -28.09 2.00
CA LEU A 56 -5.49 -29.13 2.95
C LEU A 56 -4.26 -29.92 2.46
N ASP A 57 -4.04 -29.93 1.15
CA ASP A 57 -2.87 -30.49 0.46
C ASP A 57 -1.66 -29.55 0.44
N GLY A 58 -1.77 -28.35 1.03
CA GLY A 58 -0.75 -27.32 1.03
C GLY A 58 -0.74 -26.44 -0.23
N THR A 59 -1.65 -26.67 -1.18
CA THR A 59 -1.73 -25.86 -2.40
C THR A 59 -2.15 -24.44 -2.06
N ARG A 60 -1.37 -23.44 -2.49
CA ARG A 60 -1.70 -22.02 -2.29
C ARG A 60 -2.48 -21.50 -3.49
N ALA A 61 -3.55 -20.76 -3.23
CA ALA A 61 -4.21 -19.98 -4.25
C ALA A 61 -4.22 -18.49 -3.90
N THR A 62 -4.24 -17.66 -4.94
CA THR A 62 -4.38 -16.22 -4.82
C THR A 62 -5.61 -15.76 -5.60
N ALA A 63 -6.56 -15.16 -4.89
CA ALA A 63 -7.67 -14.42 -5.48
C ALA A 63 -7.24 -13.00 -5.85
N ILE A 64 -6.18 -12.48 -5.22
CA ILE A 64 -5.66 -11.14 -5.50
C ILE A 64 -4.73 -11.24 -6.70
N THR A 65 -5.02 -10.44 -7.72
CA THR A 65 -4.28 -10.42 -8.99
C THR A 65 -3.75 -9.02 -9.28
N THR A 66 -2.72 -8.95 -10.10
CA THR A 66 -2.25 -7.67 -10.63
C THR A 66 -3.12 -7.27 -11.81
N THR A 67 -3.73 -6.09 -11.74
CA THR A 67 -4.40 -5.46 -12.89
C THR A 67 -3.67 -4.18 -13.27
N ILE A 68 -3.76 -3.79 -14.53
CA ILE A 68 -3.21 -2.54 -15.05
C ILE A 68 -4.36 -1.67 -15.51
N ASP A 69 -4.44 -0.43 -15.02
CA ASP A 69 -5.46 0.53 -15.45
C ASP A 69 -5.10 1.22 -16.79
N SER A 70 -6.00 2.03 -17.31
CA SER A 70 -5.79 2.79 -18.56
C SER A 70 -4.65 3.82 -18.47
N GLY A 71 -4.23 4.18 -17.26
CA GLY A 71 -3.07 5.03 -17.00
C GLY A 71 -1.75 4.25 -16.95
N ASN A 72 -1.77 2.96 -17.35
CA ASN A 72 -0.63 2.05 -17.25
C ASN A 72 -0.10 1.92 -15.82
N THR A 73 -0.99 1.94 -14.82
CA THR A 73 -0.59 1.75 -13.41
C THR A 73 -1.02 0.41 -12.89
N ALA A 74 -0.12 -0.29 -12.19
CA ALA A 74 -0.38 -1.59 -11.60
C ALA A 74 -1.11 -1.48 -10.25
N TRP A 75 -2.01 -2.44 -10.03
CA TRP A 75 -2.81 -2.57 -8.82
C TRP A 75 -2.92 -4.02 -8.37
N CYS A 76 -2.74 -4.29 -7.09
CA CYS A 76 -3.26 -5.51 -6.49
C CYS A 76 -4.76 -5.34 -6.31
N SER A 77 -5.52 -6.07 -7.12
CA SER A 77 -6.97 -6.02 -7.12
C SER A 77 -7.55 -7.17 -6.35
N GLN A 78 -8.65 -6.91 -5.65
CA GLN A 78 -9.48 -7.97 -5.10
C GLN A 78 -9.90 -8.95 -6.19
N GLY A 79 -10.15 -10.18 -5.79
CA GLY A 79 -10.73 -11.17 -6.68
C GLY A 79 -11.47 -12.25 -5.92
N ILE A 80 -11.98 -13.21 -6.69
CA ILE A 80 -12.87 -14.26 -6.22
C ILE A 80 -12.09 -15.57 -6.28
N PHE A 81 -12.07 -16.31 -5.17
CA PHE A 81 -11.43 -17.62 -5.08
C PHE A 81 -12.39 -18.74 -5.50
N ASP A 82 -13.65 -18.64 -5.06
CA ASP A 82 -14.76 -19.52 -5.40
C ASP A 82 -16.08 -18.74 -5.29
N ASP A 83 -17.22 -19.41 -5.49
CA ASP A 83 -18.55 -18.78 -5.50
C ASP A 83 -18.90 -18.00 -4.21
N TYR A 84 -18.17 -18.19 -3.11
CA TYR A 84 -18.47 -17.61 -1.79
C TYR A 84 -17.34 -16.79 -1.17
N HIS A 85 -16.09 -16.99 -1.61
CA HIS A 85 -14.93 -16.37 -0.98
C HIS A 85 -14.25 -15.35 -1.89
N THR A 86 -14.08 -14.13 -1.36
CA THR A 86 -13.31 -13.07 -1.99
C THR A 86 -12.01 -12.83 -1.22
N GLY A 87 -10.94 -12.54 -1.97
CA GLY A 87 -9.69 -12.03 -1.42
C GLY A 87 -9.60 -10.53 -1.66
N ALA A 88 -9.42 -9.76 -0.59
CA ALA A 88 -9.23 -8.32 -0.65
C ALA A 88 -7.84 -7.95 -0.11
N PRO A 89 -7.09 -7.06 -0.77
CA PRO A 89 -5.88 -6.47 -0.21
C PRO A 89 -6.12 -5.86 1.17
N ILE A 90 -5.13 -6.01 2.06
CA ILE A 90 -5.11 -5.35 3.37
C ILE A 90 -3.96 -4.35 3.34
N ASN A 91 -4.23 -3.06 3.57
CA ASN A 91 -3.23 -1.99 3.46
C ASN A 91 -1.94 -2.26 4.27
N CYS A 92 -2.05 -2.78 5.50
CA CYS A 92 -0.87 -3.11 6.31
C CYS A 92 -0.05 -4.25 5.71
N LYS A 93 -0.71 -5.33 5.26
CA LYS A 93 -0.02 -6.46 4.62
C LYS A 93 0.60 -6.04 3.29
N MET A 94 -0.11 -5.19 2.55
CA MET A 94 0.41 -4.59 1.32
C MET A 94 1.66 -3.75 1.60
N ARG A 95 1.65 -2.91 2.64
CA ARG A 95 2.82 -2.11 3.03
C ARG A 95 4.04 -2.99 3.29
N ASP A 96 3.87 -4.09 4.01
CA ASP A 96 4.97 -5.02 4.30
C ASP A 96 5.50 -5.64 3.00
N PHE A 97 4.62 -6.13 2.12
CA PHE A 97 4.99 -6.68 0.82
C PHE A 97 5.64 -5.65 -0.11
N CYS A 98 5.19 -4.40 -0.08
CA CYS A 98 5.81 -3.31 -0.81
C CYS A 98 7.24 -3.08 -0.31
N LYS A 99 7.48 -3.03 1.00
CA LYS A 99 8.82 -2.87 1.57
C LYS A 99 9.72 -4.05 1.21
N GLU A 100 9.22 -5.28 1.29
CA GLU A 100 9.96 -6.47 0.83
C GLU A 100 10.30 -6.43 -0.67
N ALA A 101 9.41 -5.87 -1.49
CA ALA A 101 9.60 -5.71 -2.93
C ALA A 101 10.49 -4.50 -3.32
N GLY A 102 10.94 -3.71 -2.34
CA GLY A 102 11.86 -2.58 -2.56
C GLY A 102 11.18 -1.20 -2.68
N ALA A 103 9.92 -1.06 -2.25
CA ALA A 103 9.28 0.24 -2.11
C ALA A 103 10.01 1.08 -1.05
N THR A 104 10.27 2.35 -1.37
CA THR A 104 10.84 3.31 -0.42
C THR A 104 9.80 4.19 0.26
N GLY A 105 8.53 4.11 -0.17
CA GLY A 105 7.43 4.79 0.49
C GLY A 105 7.09 4.14 1.83
N GLU A 106 6.58 4.94 2.76
CA GLU A 106 6.23 4.44 4.09
C GLU A 106 4.93 3.64 4.13
N ASP A 107 4.07 3.75 3.11
CA ASP A 107 2.78 3.06 3.07
C ASP A 107 2.38 2.62 1.65
N SER A 108 1.33 1.81 1.59
CA SER A 108 0.62 1.51 0.34
C SER A 108 -0.48 2.54 0.07
N TRP A 109 -0.78 2.75 -1.21
CA TRP A 109 -1.99 3.48 -1.61
C TRP A 109 -3.10 2.47 -1.81
N CYS A 110 -4.19 2.59 -1.05
CA CYS A 110 -5.35 1.70 -1.18
C CYS A 110 -6.65 2.47 -1.41
N GLU A 111 -7.58 1.85 -2.14
CA GLU A 111 -8.87 2.42 -2.53
C GLU A 111 -10.01 1.43 -2.32
N LEU A 112 -11.24 1.97 -2.22
CA LEU A 112 -12.48 1.22 -1.95
C LEU A 112 -12.41 0.40 -0.64
N LYS A 113 -12.46 1.10 0.49
CA LYS A 113 -12.47 0.49 1.83
C LYS A 113 -13.80 -0.25 2.08
N TYR A 114 -13.71 -1.44 2.68
CA TYR A 114 -14.87 -2.22 3.16
C TYR A 114 -15.13 -1.99 4.65
#